data_AF-A0A951QNW7-F1
#
_entry.id   AF-A0A951QNW7-F1
#
_cell.length_a   1.000
_cell.length_b   1.000
_cell.length_c   1.000
_cell.angle_alpha   90.00
_cell.angle_beta   90.00
_cell.angle_gamma   90.00
#
_symmetry.space_group_name_H-M   'P 1'
#
loop_
_entity.id
_entity.type
_entity.pdbx_description
1 polymer ?
#
loop_
_entity_poly.entity_id
_entity_poly.type
_entity_poly.pdbx_seq_one_letter_code
_entity_poly.pdbx_strand_id
1 'polypeptide(L)'
;MNIRQLRERKKLRTVDVASRLDVGESTIRNWEKGRTIPRLRIDQFNDLLVLYDCTFDELWTAVKKSCEADKGEDRPIASSA
;
A
#
# COMPACT_ATOMS: atom_id res chain seq x y z
N MET A 1 -1.52 -10.88 3.92
CA MET A 1 -1.69 -10.05 2.73
C MET A 1 -1.88 -8.60 3.14
N ASN A 2 -0.85 -7.79 2.95
CA ASN A 2 -0.88 -6.33 3.06
C ASN A 2 -0.90 -5.71 1.65
N ILE A 3 -0.90 -4.37 1.53
CA ILE A 3 -1.00 -3.70 0.22
C ILE A 3 0.15 -4.10 -0.71
N ARG A 4 1.37 -4.23 -0.18
CA ARG A 4 2.55 -4.66 -0.94
C ARG A 4 2.35 -6.05 -1.54
N GLN A 5 1.83 -6.98 -0.73
CA GLN A 5 1.58 -8.35 -1.17
C GLN A 5 0.48 -8.40 -2.26
N LEU A 6 -0.54 -7.54 -2.20
CA LEU A 6 -1.55 -7.41 -3.27
C LEU A 6 -0.93 -6.97 -4.60
N ARG A 7 0.03 -6.04 -4.57
CA ARG A 7 0.77 -5.60 -5.76
C ARG A 7 1.68 -6.71 -6.31
N GLU A 8 2.46 -7.33 -5.44
CA GLU A 8 3.47 -8.33 -5.82
C GLU A 8 2.83 -9.59 -6.43
N ARG A 9 1.63 -10.02 -5.98
CA ARG A 9 0.92 -11.15 -6.61
C ARG A 9 0.56 -10.89 -8.08
N LYS A 10 0.45 -9.62 -8.49
CA LYS A 10 0.20 -9.21 -9.88
C LYS A 10 1.49 -8.85 -10.63
N LYS A 11 2.65 -9.06 -10.01
CA LYS A 11 3.97 -8.75 -10.57
C LYS A 11 4.11 -7.27 -11.01
N LEU A 12 3.35 -6.38 -10.38
CA LEU A 12 3.36 -4.95 -10.66
C LEU A 12 4.50 -4.27 -9.90
N ARG A 13 5.18 -3.32 -10.53
CA ARG A 13 6.10 -2.42 -9.83
C ARG A 13 5.30 -1.29 -9.18
N THR A 14 5.88 -0.64 -8.19
CA THR A 14 5.27 0.50 -7.51
C THR A 14 4.93 1.64 -8.48
N VAL A 15 5.81 1.91 -9.46
CA VAL A 15 5.61 2.92 -10.51
C VAL A 15 4.42 2.61 -11.42
N ASP A 16 4.11 1.33 -11.67
CA ASP A 16 3.02 0.94 -12.57
C ASP A 16 1.66 1.30 -11.92
N VAL A 17 1.53 1.03 -10.61
CA VAL A 17 0.34 1.39 -9.82
C VAL A 17 0.23 2.91 -9.68
N ALA A 18 1.34 3.57 -9.37
CA ALA A 18 1.40 5.03 -9.21
C ALA A 18 0.93 5.75 -10.48
N SER A 19 1.45 5.33 -11.63
CA SER A 19 1.09 5.91 -12.94
C SER A 19 -0.38 5.68 -13.26
N ARG A 20 -0.93 4.49 -13.00
CA ARG A 20 -2.33 4.18 -13.29
C ARG A 20 -3.32 4.95 -12.43
N LEU A 21 -2.93 5.26 -11.19
CA LEU A 21 -3.74 6.02 -10.25
C LEU A 21 -3.48 7.53 -10.31
N ASP A 22 -2.55 8.00 -11.13
CA ASP A 22 -2.13 9.41 -11.17
C ASP A 22 -1.71 9.94 -9.78
N VAL A 23 -0.81 9.20 -9.11
CA VAL A 23 -0.21 9.59 -7.82
C VAL A 23 1.30 9.42 -7.85
N GLY A 24 2.00 10.06 -6.92
CA GLY A 24 3.44 9.86 -6.75
C GLY A 24 3.79 8.44 -6.28
N GLU A 25 4.93 7.90 -6.72
CA GLU A 25 5.40 6.57 -6.31
C GLU A 25 5.65 6.48 -4.79
N SER A 26 6.04 7.60 -4.16
CA SER A 26 6.16 7.72 -2.70
C SER A 26 4.83 7.49 -1.98
N THR A 27 3.70 7.87 -2.59
CA THR A 27 2.36 7.64 -2.06
C THR A 27 2.07 6.15 -1.93
N ILE A 28 2.36 5.36 -2.98
CA ILE A 28 2.19 3.90 -2.93
C ILE A 28 3.09 3.28 -1.85
N ARG A 29 4.37 3.69 -1.78
CA ARG A 29 5.29 3.23 -0.72
C ARG A 29 4.79 3.54 0.68
N ASN A 30 4.20 4.72 0.89
CA ASN A 30 3.65 5.11 2.19
C ASN A 30 2.45 4.25 2.56
N TRP A 31 1.57 3.90 1.61
CA TRP A 31 0.47 2.95 1.83
C TRP A 31 0.99 1.56 2.18
N GLU A 32 1.97 1.05 1.42
CA GLU A 32 2.56 -0.27 1.66
C GLU A 32 3.16 -0.41 3.06
N LYS A 33 3.79 0.65 3.56
CA LYS A 33 4.34 0.76 4.91
C LYS A 33 3.32 1.17 5.98
N GLY A 34 2.06 1.40 5.61
CA GLY A 34 1.01 1.79 6.55
C GLY A 34 1.09 3.21 7.10
N ARG A 35 1.99 4.06 6.57
CA ARG A 35 2.20 5.45 7.04
C ARG A 35 1.00 6.34 6.75
N THR A 36 0.27 6.04 5.67
CA THR A 36 -0.94 6.76 5.26
C THR A 36 -1.97 5.79 4.72
N ILE A 37 -3.25 6.18 4.83
CA ILE A 37 -4.38 5.44 4.28
C ILE A 37 -4.68 5.98 2.87
N PRO A 38 -4.96 5.12 1.86
CA PRO A 38 -5.36 5.58 0.53
C PRO A 38 -6.62 6.45 0.59
N ARG A 39 -6.51 7.69 0.12
CA ARG A 39 -7.64 8.61 -0.10
C ARG A 39 -7.81 8.78 -1.60
N LEU A 40 -8.67 7.95 -2.17
CA LEU A 40 -8.85 7.82 -3.62
C LEU A 40 -10.20 8.38 -4.03
N ARG A 41 -10.26 8.96 -5.23
CA ARG A 41 -11.52 9.17 -5.94
C ARG A 41 -12.13 7.82 -6.36
N ILE A 42 -13.39 7.82 -6.76
CA ILE A 42 -14.13 6.60 -7.14
C ILE A 42 -13.46 5.87 -8.31
N ASP A 43 -13.00 6.62 -9.33
CA ASP A 43 -12.27 6.09 -10.48
C ASP A 43 -10.96 5.41 -10.07
N GLN A 44 -10.13 6.11 -9.29
CA GLN A 44 -8.87 5.58 -8.77
C GLN A 44 -9.07 4.35 -7.87
N PHE A 45 -10.12 4.35 -7.05
CA PHE A 45 -10.46 3.23 -6.19
C PHE A 45 -10.83 1.99 -7.02
N ASN A 46 -11.67 2.16 -8.05
CA ASN A 46 -12.00 1.09 -8.99
C ASN A 46 -10.75 0.58 -9.72
N ASP A 47 -9.90 1.49 -10.20
CA ASP A 47 -8.67 1.13 -10.91
C ASP A 47 -7.71 0.33 -10.03
N LEU A 48 -7.62 0.65 -8.75
CA LEU A 48 -6.81 -0.09 -7.79
C LEU A 48 -7.35 -1.52 -7.58
N LEU A 49 -8.67 -1.67 -7.43
CA LEU A 49 -9.31 -2.99 -7.30
C LEU A 49 -9.07 -3.85 -8.54
N VAL A 50 -9.20 -3.26 -9.73
CA VAL A 50 -8.95 -3.96 -11.01
C VAL A 50 -7.47 -4.32 -11.17
N LEU A 51 -6.55 -3.39 -10.88
CA LEU A 51 -5.11 -3.64 -10.99
C LEU A 51 -4.65 -4.75 -10.06
N TYR A 52 -5.11 -4.73 -8.82
CA TYR A 52 -4.77 -5.76 -7.86
C TYR A 52 -5.63 -7.02 -8.03
N ASP A 53 -6.72 -6.94 -8.78
CA ASP A 53 -7.76 -7.97 -8.94
C ASP A 53 -8.15 -8.53 -7.58
N CYS A 54 -8.60 -7.62 -6.71
CA CYS A 54 -9.16 -7.92 -5.39
C CYS A 54 -10.55 -7.33 -5.22
N THR A 55 -11.28 -7.89 -4.25
CA THR A 55 -12.50 -7.29 -3.72
C THR A 55 -12.19 -6.11 -2.78
N PHE A 56 -13.21 -5.33 -2.44
CA PHE A 56 -13.10 -4.28 -1.43
C PHE A 56 -12.66 -4.83 -0.07
N ASP A 57 -13.23 -5.95 0.38
CA ASP A 57 -12.92 -6.51 1.70
C ASP A 57 -11.46 -6.97 1.82
N GLU A 58 -10.92 -7.53 0.74
CA GLU A 58 -9.50 -7.88 0.64
C GLU A 58 -8.60 -6.63 0.70
N LEU A 59 -8.95 -5.57 -0.06
CA LEU A 59 -8.23 -4.31 -0.03
C LEU A 59 -8.29 -3.66 1.37
N TRP A 60 -9.47 -3.63 1.99
CA TRP A 60 -9.67 -3.08 3.33
C TRP A 60 -8.84 -3.84 4.38
N THR A 61 -8.84 -5.17 4.29
CA THR A 61 -8.03 -6.02 5.17
C THR A 61 -6.53 -5.76 4.96
N ALA A 62 -6.10 -5.58 3.72
CA ALA A 62 -4.71 -5.28 3.39
C ALA A 62 -4.26 -3.91 3.90
N VAL A 63 -5.11 -2.88 3.81
CA VAL A 63 -4.87 -1.54 4.37
C VAL A 63 -4.68 -1.63 5.88
N LYS A 64 -5.60 -2.29 6.60
CA LYS A 64 -5.49 -2.49 8.06
C LYS A 64 -4.19 -3.17 8.45
N LYS A 65 -3.82 -4.27 7.76
CA LYS A 65 -2.57 -4.99 8.01
C LYS A 65 -1.32 -4.15 7.74
N SER A 66 -1.32 -3.32 6.69
CA SER A 66 -0.21 -2.40 6.42
C SER A 66 -0.04 -1.39 7.57
N CYS A 67 -1.13 -0.85 8.13
CA CYS A 67 -1.08 0.11 9.24
C CYS A 67 -0.72 -0.52 10.60
N GLU A 68 -1.05 -1.80 10.83
CA GLU A 68 -0.70 -2.52 12.05
C GLU A 68 0.78 -2.92 12.08
N ALA A 69 1.37 -3.25 10.94
CA ALA A 69 2.76 -3.68 10.83
C ALA A 69 3.78 -2.60 11.25
N ASP A 70 3.46 -1.31 11.10
CA ASP A 70 4.36 -0.20 11.49
C ASP A 70 4.42 0.00 13.01
N LYS A 71 3.44 -0.52 13.77
CA LYS A 71 3.40 -0.40 15.25
C LYS A 71 4.27 -1.44 15.97
N GLY A 72 4.82 -2.42 15.25
CA GLY A 72 5.53 -3.56 15.83
C GLY A 72 7.06 -3.51 15.73
N GLU A 73 7.64 -2.46 15.16
CA GLU A 73 9.09 -2.33 15.03
C GLU A 73 9.61 -1.25 15.99
N ASP A 74 9.82 -1.66 17.24
CA ASP A 74 10.74 -1.01 18.16
C ASP A 74 12.14 -1.08 17.54
N ARG A 75 12.52 -0.04 16.80
CA ARG A 75 13.88 0.09 16.28
C ARG A 75 14.78 0.41 17.48
N PRO A 76 15.81 -0.40 17.79
CA PRO A 76 16.82 0.06 18.72
C PRO A 76 17.39 1.34 18.14
N ILE A 77 17.32 2.43 18.91
CA ILE A 77 18.15 3.60 18.71
C ILE A 77 19.57 3.09 18.55
N ALA A 78 20.11 3.14 17.33
CA ALA A 78 21.53 3.00 17.14
C ALA A 78 22.17 4.15 17.92
N SER A 79 22.61 3.82 19.14
CA SER A 79 23.59 4.58 19.86
C SER A 79 24.82 4.63 18.97
N SER A 80 25.15 5.84 18.50
CA SER A 80 26.42 6.10 17.86
C SER A 80 26.99 7.36 18.51
N ALA A 81 27.89 7.08 19.45
CA ALA A 81 29.12 7.77 19.85
C ALA A 81 29.05 9.27 20.20
#